data_AF-A0A971UMU0-F1
#
_entry.id   AF-A0A971UMU0-F1
#
_cell.length_a   1.000
_cell.length_b   1.000
_cell.length_c   1.000
_cell.angle_alpha   90.00
_cell.angle_beta   90.00
_cell.angle_gamma   90.00
#
_symmetry.space_group_name_H-M   'P 1'
#
loop_
_entity.id
_entity.type
_entity.pdbx_description
1 polymer ?
#
loop_
_entity_poly.entity_id
_entity_poly.type
_entity_poly.pdbx_seq_one_letter_code
_entity_poly.pdbx_strand_id
1 'polypeptide(L)'
;MDRSSAADSNELEAFIDSLTDEDKMLLRLREELYEGRWDAMLADLNDRLGGKPYIFRLASRIQDDIARVERLSRFERKNGINLATALWPDEYGR
;
A
#
# COMPACT_ATOMS: atom_id res chain seq x y z
N MET A 1 29.86 -7.97 10.25
CA MET A 1 28.67 -7.10 10.24
C MET A 1 27.67 -7.73 9.28
N ASP A 2 26.59 -8.38 9.75
CA ASP A 2 25.43 -8.74 8.90
C ASP A 2 24.24 -9.27 9.75
N ARG A 3 23.77 -8.46 10.72
CA ARG A 3 22.55 -8.78 11.49
C ARG A 3 21.32 -8.02 11.00
N SER A 4 21.51 -7.06 10.10
CA SER A 4 20.45 -6.16 9.63
C SER A 4 19.59 -6.83 8.55
N SER A 5 20.19 -7.51 7.56
CA SER A 5 19.47 -8.11 6.44
C SER A 5 18.43 -9.16 6.86
N ALA A 6 18.79 -10.08 7.75
CA ALA A 6 17.87 -11.12 8.22
C ALA A 6 16.74 -10.59 9.12
N ALA A 7 17.00 -9.52 9.89
CA ALA A 7 15.99 -8.89 10.72
C ALA A 7 14.98 -8.10 9.87
N ASP A 8 15.48 -7.39 8.85
CA ASP A 8 14.65 -6.63 7.91
C ASP A 8 13.77 -7.57 7.05
N SER A 9 14.32 -8.72 6.61
CA SER A 9 13.54 -9.77 5.94
C SER A 9 12.44 -10.35 6.83
N ASN A 10 12.73 -10.64 8.11
CA ASN A 10 11.71 -11.14 9.04
C ASN A 10 10.61 -10.10 9.32
N GLU A 11 10.97 -8.82 9.45
CA GLU A 11 10.00 -7.73 9.60
C GLU A 11 9.10 -7.61 8.36
N LEU A 12 9.68 -7.74 7.16
CA LEU A 12 8.94 -7.74 5.91
C LEU A 12 7.97 -8.90 5.80
N GLU A 13 8.42 -10.13 6.06
CA GLU A 13 7.57 -11.34 6.02
C GLU A 13 6.40 -11.21 7.00
N ALA A 14 6.68 -10.84 8.26
CA ALA A 14 5.64 -10.64 9.27
C ALA A 14 4.64 -9.53 8.89
N PHE A 15 5.11 -8.46 8.25
CA PHE A 15 4.24 -7.40 7.77
C PHE A 15 3.35 -7.87 6.62
N ILE A 16 3.91 -8.60 5.65
CA ILE A 16 3.19 -9.19 4.52
C ILE A 16 2.11 -10.15 5.01
N ASP A 17 2.42 -11.02 5.98
CA ASP A 17 1.47 -11.95 6.58
C ASP A 17 0.32 -11.24 7.31
N SER A 18 0.55 -10.00 7.76
CA SER A 18 -0.49 -9.17 8.41
C SER A 18 -1.44 -8.47 7.43
N LEU A 19 -1.16 -8.52 6.11
CA LEU A 19 -1.93 -7.78 5.11
C LEU A 19 -3.28 -8.46 4.84
N THR A 20 -4.35 -7.69 4.99
CA THR A 20 -5.70 -8.15 4.62
C THR A 20 -5.89 -8.10 3.11
N ASP A 21 -6.99 -8.69 2.63
CA ASP A 21 -7.36 -8.59 1.22
C ASP A 21 -7.64 -7.14 0.80
N GLU A 22 -8.18 -6.30 1.70
CA GLU A 22 -8.32 -4.87 1.41
C GLU A 22 -6.97 -4.17 1.28
N ASP A 23 -5.98 -4.50 2.12
CA ASP A 23 -4.62 -3.93 1.99
C ASP A 23 -4.00 -4.30 0.63
N LYS A 24 -4.12 -5.58 0.24
CA LYS A 24 -3.63 -6.08 -1.05
C LYS A 24 -4.35 -5.45 -2.23
N MET A 25 -5.67 -5.25 -2.12
CA MET A 25 -6.45 -4.55 -3.13
C MET A 25 -5.98 -3.09 -3.27
N LEU A 26 -5.73 -2.38 -2.17
CA LEU A 26 -5.23 -0.99 -2.22
C LEU A 26 -3.84 -0.92 -2.88
N LEU A 27 -2.96 -1.89 -2.62
CA LEU A 27 -1.66 -1.99 -3.30
C LEU A 27 -1.82 -2.16 -4.81
N ARG A 28 -2.69 -3.06 -5.27
CA ARG A 28 -2.97 -3.22 -6.70
C ARG A 28 -3.55 -1.95 -7.32
N LEU A 29 -4.55 -1.34 -6.68
CA LEU A 29 -5.15 -0.10 -7.17
C LEU A 29 -4.11 1.03 -7.29
N ARG A 30 -3.18 1.13 -6.34
CA ARG A 30 -2.07 2.07 -6.42
C ARG A 30 -1.20 1.84 -7.65
N GLU A 31 -0.80 0.60 -7.92
CA GLU A 31 0.01 0.28 -9.10
C GLU A 31 -0.74 0.59 -10.40
N GLU A 32 -1.98 0.14 -10.52
CA GLU A 32 -2.74 0.23 -11.78
C GLU A 32 -3.29 1.62 -12.09
N LEU A 33 -3.70 2.39 -11.07
CA LEU A 33 -4.41 3.66 -11.28
C LEU A 33 -3.59 4.90 -10.90
N TYR A 34 -2.59 4.72 -10.03
CA TYR A 34 -1.83 5.82 -9.46
C TYR A 34 -0.34 5.76 -9.78
N GLU A 35 0.09 4.85 -10.66
CA GLU A 35 1.48 4.70 -11.08
C GLU A 35 2.43 4.50 -9.87
N GLY A 36 1.97 3.76 -8.87
CA GLY A 36 2.71 3.50 -7.63
C GLY A 36 2.71 4.66 -6.61
N ARG A 37 2.01 5.77 -6.90
CA ARG A 37 2.03 6.98 -6.07
C ARG A 37 0.96 6.98 -4.96
N TRP A 38 1.41 6.84 -3.72
CA TRP A 38 0.51 6.90 -2.54
C TRP A 38 -0.12 8.26 -2.31
N ASP A 39 0.59 9.35 -2.59
CA ASP A 39 0.10 10.72 -2.41
C ASP A 39 -1.09 11.01 -3.34
N ALA A 40 -1.03 10.54 -4.59
CA ALA A 40 -2.13 10.66 -5.53
C ALA A 40 -3.37 9.87 -5.07
N MET A 41 -3.17 8.64 -4.57
CA MET A 41 -4.26 7.82 -4.03
C MET A 41 -4.88 8.43 -2.76
N LEU A 42 -4.05 8.96 -1.85
CA LEU A 42 -4.53 9.66 -0.65
C LEU A 42 -5.33 10.91 -1.01
N ALA A 43 -4.93 11.66 -2.03
CA ALA A 43 -5.67 12.82 -2.50
C ALA A 43 -7.09 12.44 -2.98
N ASP A 44 -7.22 11.38 -3.80
CA ASP A 44 -8.53 10.89 -4.26
C ASP A 44 -9.41 10.40 -3.10
N LEU A 45 -8.84 9.66 -2.13
CA LEU A 45 -9.59 9.22 -0.94
C LEU A 45 -10.08 10.39 -0.09
N ASN A 46 -9.26 11.43 0.09
CA ASN A 46 -9.66 12.64 0.83
C ASN A 46 -10.73 13.45 0.08
N ASP A 47 -10.61 13.57 -1.24
CA ASP A 47 -11.62 14.23 -2.07
C ASP A 47 -12.97 13.48 -2.01
N ARG A 48 -12.93 12.14 -2.00
CA ARG A 48 -14.11 11.29 -1.82
C ARG A 48 -14.73 11.47 -0.44
N LEU A 49 -13.93 11.60 0.62
CA LEU A 49 -14.42 11.90 1.97
C LEU A 49 -15.14 13.26 2.01
N GLY A 50 -14.69 14.22 1.21
CA GLY A 50 -15.30 15.54 1.04
C GLY A 50 -16.53 15.57 0.12
N GLY A 51 -16.97 14.43 -0.41
CA GLY A 51 -18.15 14.34 -1.29
C GLY A 51 -17.91 14.79 -2.73
N LYS A 52 -16.65 14.87 -3.18
CA LYS A 52 -16.30 15.17 -4.58
C LYS A 52 -16.44 13.91 -5.46
N PRO A 53 -16.57 14.07 -6.80
CA PRO A 53 -16.49 12.96 -7.74
C PRO A 53 -15.18 12.19 -7.54
N TYR A 54 -15.24 10.85 -7.58
CA TYR A 54 -14.12 9.96 -7.26
C TYR A 54 -13.95 8.89 -8.35
N ILE A 55 -12.73 8.33 -8.47
CA ILE A 55 -12.37 7.43 -9.57
C ILE A 55 -12.96 6.01 -9.39
N PHE A 56 -13.09 5.50 -8.16
CA PHE A 56 -13.53 4.11 -7.89
C PHE A 56 -14.24 3.92 -6.53
N ARG A 57 -15.06 2.86 -6.41
CA ARG A 57 -15.83 2.55 -5.19
C ARG A 57 -15.21 1.41 -4.38
N LEU A 58 -14.91 1.68 -3.11
CA LEU A 58 -14.46 0.69 -2.11
C LEU A 58 -15.62 0.14 -1.27
N ALA A 59 -15.48 -1.10 -0.81
CA ALA A 59 -16.45 -1.78 0.06
C ALA A 59 -16.33 -1.36 1.54
N SER A 60 -15.14 -0.92 1.96
CA SER A 60 -14.84 -0.37 3.29
C SER A 60 -15.21 1.12 3.43
N ARG A 61 -15.21 1.62 4.67
CA ARG A 61 -15.35 3.06 4.92
C ARG A 61 -14.08 3.76 4.44
N ILE A 62 -14.24 4.88 3.74
CA ILE A 62 -13.13 5.68 3.19
C ILE A 62 -12.06 6.02 4.25
N GLN A 63 -12.49 6.28 5.49
CA GLN A 63 -11.57 6.57 6.61
C GLN A 63 -10.67 5.38 6.94
N ASP A 64 -11.19 4.15 6.87
CA ASP A 64 -10.42 2.93 7.10
C ASP A 64 -9.40 2.73 5.96
N ASP A 65 -9.79 3.03 4.73
CA ASP A 65 -8.90 2.94 3.56
C ASP A 65 -7.78 3.97 3.61
N ILE A 66 -8.06 5.19 4.06
CA ILE A 66 -7.03 6.20 4.33
C ILE A 66 -6.04 5.67 5.38
N ALA A 67 -6.54 5.14 6.50
CA ALA A 67 -5.68 4.61 7.55
C ALA A 67 -4.80 3.44 7.07
N ARG A 68 -5.35 2.55 6.22
CA ARG A 68 -4.61 1.46 5.58
C ARG A 68 -3.53 2.00 4.64
N VAL A 69 -3.87 2.91 3.73
CA VAL A 69 -2.92 3.52 2.78
C VAL A 69 -1.78 4.20 3.53
N GLU A 70 -2.08 4.95 4.59
CA GLU A 70 -1.04 5.55 5.40
C GLU A 70 -0.14 4.52 6.10
N ARG A 71 -0.71 3.41 6.62
CA ARG A 71 0.06 2.32 7.23
C ARG A 71 1.03 1.69 6.22
N LEU A 72 0.54 1.38 5.02
CA LEU A 72 1.32 0.78 3.93
C LEU A 72 2.42 1.74 3.45
N SER A 73 2.06 2.99 3.16
CA SER A 73 2.99 4.03 2.71
C SER A 73 4.10 4.29 3.73
N ARG A 74 3.77 4.34 5.04
CA ARG A 74 4.77 4.48 6.10
C ARG A 74 5.73 3.29 6.13
N PHE A 75 5.24 2.07 5.98
CA PHE A 75 6.07 0.87 5.98
C PHE A 75 7.03 0.84 4.78
N GLU A 76 6.53 1.13 3.57
CA GLU A 76 7.38 1.20 2.37
C GLU A 76 8.46 2.28 2.51
N ARG A 77 8.10 3.48 2.96
CA ARG A 77 9.06 4.58 3.13
C ARG A 77 10.10 4.26 4.20
N LYS A 78 9.71 3.59 5.28
CA LYS A 78 10.63 3.18 6.35
C LYS A 78 11.68 2.20 5.81
N ASN A 79 11.26 1.25 4.98
CA ASN A 79 12.11 0.15 4.53
C ASN A 79 12.73 0.37 3.12
N GLY A 80 12.32 1.42 2.40
CA GLY A 80 12.79 1.69 1.04
C GLY A 80 12.37 0.64 0.02
N ILE A 81 11.20 0.03 0.19
CA ILE A 81 10.69 -1.07 -0.65
C ILE A 81 9.38 -0.69 -1.34
N ASN A 82 9.02 -1.45 -2.37
CA ASN A 82 7.65 -1.50 -2.90
C ASN A 82 7.00 -2.83 -2.47
N LEU A 83 5.91 -2.75 -1.69
CA LEU A 83 5.17 -3.90 -1.19
C LEU A 83 4.48 -4.70 -2.31
N ALA A 84 4.05 -4.03 -3.39
CA ALA A 84 3.47 -4.71 -4.55
C ALA A 84 4.52 -5.57 -5.26
N THR A 85 5.75 -5.05 -5.43
CA THR A 85 6.87 -5.83 -5.96
C THR A 85 7.26 -6.99 -5.04
N ALA A 86 7.17 -6.83 -3.71
CA ALA A 86 7.45 -7.90 -2.76
C ALA A 86 6.40 -9.02 -2.79
N LEU A 87 5.12 -8.68 -2.99
CA LEU A 87 4.00 -9.63 -3.05
C LEU A 87 3.85 -10.31 -4.41
N TRP A 88 4.02 -9.55 -5.49
CA TRP A 88 3.82 -10.00 -6.86
C TRP A 88 5.03 -9.60 -7.72
N PRO A 89 6.21 -10.22 -7.48
CA PRO A 89 7.42 -9.90 -8.20
C PRO A 89 7.30 -10.16 -9.71
N ASP A 90 6.52 -11.16 -10.11
CA ASP A 90 6.28 -11.46 -11.54
C ASP A 90 5.41 -10.40 -12.23
N GLU A 91 4.57 -9.68 -11.48
CA GLU A 91 3.68 -8.63 -12.01
C GLU A 91 4.34 -7.24 -11.95
N TYR A 92 5.08 -6.94 -10.88
CA TYR A 92 5.59 -5.59 -10.56
C TYR A 92 7.11 -5.52 -10.32
N GLY A 93 7.87 -6.58 -10.62
CA GLY A 93 9.33 -6.57 -10.61
C GLY A 93 9.89 -5.92 -11.88
N ARG A 94 10.01 -4.58 -11.88
CA ARG A 94 10.74 -3.84 -12.91
C ARG A 94 12.16 -3.51 -12.47
#